data_AF-A0A831NT13-F1
#
_entry.id   AF-A0A831NT13-F1
#
_cell.length_a   1.000
_cell.length_b   1.000
_cell.length_c   1.000
_cell.angle_alpha   90.00
_cell.angle_beta   90.00
_cell.angle_gamma   90.00
#
_symmetry.space_group_name_H-M   'P 1'
#
loop_
_entity.id
_entity.type
_entity.pdbx_description
1 polymer ?
#
loop_
_entity_poly.entity_id
_entity_poly.type
_entity_poly.pdbx_seq_one_letter_code
_entity_poly.pdbx_strand_id
1 'polypeptide(L)'
;MKQLAKHEKRPILFLDAGALLFQGATIPADRLAAQQAKADGIIKAVQAMGLTAAGIAPQDLAGGIDYLVRAQRKTRFPWLSMNLVRQTDRRPLFAPFIITKTGSTRVAVLGLTGRVPGPAGNTDGNFMVLPWQDVLRDTLAKVRDRADMVILL
;
A
#
# COMPACT_ATOMS: atom_id res chain seq x y z
N MET A 1 19.11 -18.34 2.01
CA MET A 1 18.46 -17.73 0.82
C MET A 1 18.60 -18.54 -0.49
N LYS A 2 19.42 -19.61 -0.58
CA LYS A 2 19.62 -20.38 -1.83
C LYS A 2 18.61 -21.52 -2.12
N GLN A 3 17.59 -21.74 -1.28
CA GLN A 3 16.75 -22.95 -1.37
C GLN A 3 15.35 -22.79 -1.97
N LEU A 4 14.93 -21.58 -2.36
CA LEU A 4 13.68 -21.39 -3.12
C LEU A 4 13.86 -21.42 -4.65
N ALA A 5 15.10 -21.61 -5.13
CA ALA A 5 15.45 -21.52 -6.57
C ALA A 5 15.54 -22.88 -7.30
N LYS A 6 15.08 -23.98 -6.69
CA LYS A 6 15.18 -25.34 -7.26
C LYS A 6 13.87 -26.02 -7.63
N HIS A 7 12.74 -25.32 -7.55
CA HIS A 7 11.54 -25.71 -8.28
C HIS A 7 11.47 -24.85 -9.54
N GLU A 8 10.99 -25.41 -10.64
CA GLU A 8 10.68 -24.72 -11.91
C GLU A 8 10.32 -23.25 -11.66
N LYS A 9 10.84 -22.31 -12.46
CA LYS A 9 10.57 -20.86 -12.33
C LYS A 9 9.08 -20.59 -12.46
N ARG A 10 8.32 -20.83 -11.39
CA ARG A 10 6.90 -20.54 -11.31
C ARG A 10 6.79 -19.02 -11.25
N PRO A 11 5.89 -18.42 -12.03
CA PRO A 11 5.66 -17.00 -11.95
C PRO A 11 5.16 -16.66 -10.53
N ILE A 12 5.87 -15.77 -9.84
CA ILE A 12 5.58 -15.35 -8.46
C ILE A 12 5.20 -13.88 -8.48
N LEU A 13 4.14 -13.54 -7.74
CA LEU A 13 3.74 -12.18 -7.44
C LEU A 13 3.85 -11.98 -5.93
N PHE A 14 4.81 -11.18 -5.48
CA PHE A 14 5.01 -10.91 -4.04
C PHE A 14 4.26 -9.63 -3.68
N LEU A 15 3.23 -9.76 -2.85
CA LEU A 15 2.35 -8.67 -2.40
C LEU A 15 2.33 -8.60 -0.88
N ASP A 16 2.11 -7.40 -0.35
CA ASP A 16 1.88 -7.15 1.07
C ASP A 16 0.56 -6.40 1.23
N ALA A 17 -0.29 -6.80 2.19
CA ALA A 17 -1.63 -6.22 2.37
C ALA A 17 -1.64 -4.96 3.26
N GLY A 18 -0.46 -4.47 3.66
CA GLY A 18 -0.31 -3.36 4.60
C GLY A 18 -0.06 -3.84 6.03
N ALA A 19 -0.02 -2.87 6.95
CA ALA A 19 0.55 -3.00 8.30
C ALA A 19 2.03 -3.44 8.26
N LEU A 20 2.73 -3.03 7.21
CA LEU A 20 4.10 -3.36 6.92
C LEU A 20 5.07 -2.55 7.80
N LEU A 21 4.76 -1.27 8.04
CA LEU A 21 5.72 -0.32 8.62
C LEU A 21 5.65 -0.27 10.15
N PHE A 22 4.45 -0.34 10.71
CA PHE A 22 4.22 -0.11 12.13
C PHE A 22 3.23 -1.13 12.70
N GLN A 23 3.38 -1.42 13.99
CA GLN A 23 2.58 -2.45 14.68
C GLN A 23 1.25 -1.93 15.22
N GLY A 24 1.10 -0.61 15.35
CA GLY A 24 -0.08 0.03 15.92
C GLY A 24 -0.39 1.35 15.20
N ALA A 25 -1.60 1.87 15.42
CA ALA A 25 -2.10 3.08 14.75
C ALA A 25 -1.52 4.39 15.30
N THR A 26 -0.75 4.35 16.39
CA THR A 26 -0.17 5.54 17.04
C THR A 26 1.26 5.28 17.49
N ILE A 27 2.12 6.27 17.32
CA ILE A 27 3.52 6.23 17.76
C ILE A 27 3.76 7.41 18.72
N PRO A 28 4.32 7.18 19.93
CA PRO A 28 4.75 8.26 20.81
C PRO A 28 5.73 9.21 20.13
N ALA A 29 5.56 10.52 20.34
CA ALA A 29 6.34 11.55 19.64
C ALA A 29 7.86 11.41 19.83
N ASP A 30 8.30 11.03 21.04
CA ASP A 30 9.70 10.75 21.39
C ASP A 30 10.28 9.56 20.61
N ARG A 31 9.43 8.67 20.09
CA ARG A 31 9.83 7.47 19.33
C ARG A 31 9.61 7.61 17.82
N LEU A 32 8.96 8.67 17.36
CA LEU A 32 8.54 8.82 15.96
C LEU A 32 9.71 8.72 14.98
N ALA A 33 10.79 9.46 15.23
CA ALA A 33 11.97 9.45 14.38
C ALA A 33 12.63 8.06 14.32
N ALA A 34 12.74 7.37 15.46
CA ALA A 34 13.31 6.03 15.53
C ALA A 34 12.43 5.00 14.81
N GLN A 35 11.10 5.09 14.93
CA GLN A 35 10.17 4.21 14.22
C GLN A 35 10.19 4.47 12.70
N GLN A 36 10.26 5.73 12.25
CA GLN A 36 10.41 6.06 10.83
C GLN A 36 11.73 5.51 10.26
N ALA A 37 12.84 5.59 11.01
CA ALA A 37 14.11 4.99 10.59
C ALA A 37 14.02 3.45 10.47
N LYS A 38 13.31 2.79 11.40
CA LYS A 38 13.01 1.36 11.31
C LYS A 38 12.16 1.03 10.07
N ALA A 39 11.11 1.79 9.83
CA ALA A 39 10.24 1.65 8.66
C ALA A 39 11.01 1.80 7.34
N ASP A 40 11.94 2.76 7.24
CA ASP A 40 12.83 2.90 6.09
C ASP A 40 13.70 1.64 5.87
N GLY A 41 14.14 0.99 6.96
CA GLY A 41 14.86 -0.29 6.90
C GLY A 41 13.98 -1.43 6.37
N ILE A 42 12.74 -1.52 6.83
CA ILE A 42 11.75 -2.52 6.36
C ILE A 42 11.49 -2.33 4.86
N ILE A 43 11.26 -1.09 4.42
CA ILE A 43 11.06 -0.75 3.00
C ILE A 43 12.24 -1.22 2.15
N LYS A 44 13.47 -0.95 2.57
CA LYS A 44 14.68 -1.41 1.88
C LYS A 44 14.74 -2.92 1.79
N ALA A 45 14.41 -3.62 2.87
CA ALA A 45 14.41 -5.08 2.92
C ALA A 45 13.39 -5.70 1.95
N VAL A 46 12.12 -5.27 2.01
CA VAL A 46 11.08 -5.84 1.12
C VAL A 46 11.30 -5.49 -0.34
N GLN A 47 11.85 -4.31 -0.62
CA GLN A 47 12.28 -3.94 -1.96
C GLN A 47 13.40 -4.86 -2.48
N ALA A 48 14.39 -5.17 -1.63
CA ALA A 48 15.46 -6.09 -2.00
C ALA A 48 14.96 -7.53 -2.19
N MET A 49 13.87 -7.91 -1.53
CA MET A 49 13.17 -9.18 -1.73
C MET A 49 12.28 -9.20 -2.99
N GLY A 50 12.12 -8.07 -3.69
CA GLY A 50 11.33 -8.00 -4.92
C GLY A 50 9.82 -7.86 -4.69
N LEU A 51 9.40 -7.17 -3.62
CA LEU A 51 7.99 -6.83 -3.42
C LEU A 51 7.43 -6.11 -4.66
N THR A 52 6.30 -6.60 -5.17
CA THR A 52 5.69 -6.07 -6.40
C THR A 52 4.79 -4.89 -6.12
N ALA A 53 4.00 -4.94 -5.04
CA ALA A 53 3.18 -3.83 -4.56
C ALA A 53 2.82 -4.05 -3.09
N ALA A 54 2.49 -2.97 -2.39
CA ALA A 54 1.98 -3.00 -1.02
C ALA A 54 0.63 -2.29 -0.94
N GLY A 55 -0.33 -2.86 -0.21
CA GLY A 55 -1.49 -2.14 0.30
C GLY A 55 -1.09 -1.15 1.40
N ILE A 56 -2.04 -0.33 1.84
CA ILE A 56 -1.85 0.58 2.97
C ILE A 56 -2.90 0.27 4.02
N ALA A 57 -2.46 -0.18 5.19
CA ALA A 57 -3.34 -0.35 6.34
C ALA A 57 -3.27 0.90 7.26
N PRO A 58 -4.25 1.09 8.16
CA PRO A 58 -4.24 2.18 9.14
C PRO A 58 -2.94 2.30 9.95
N GLN A 59 -2.28 1.18 10.24
CA GLN A 59 -1.03 1.15 10.99
C GLN A 59 0.11 1.84 10.23
N ASP A 60 0.16 1.71 8.90
CA ASP A 60 1.21 2.33 8.08
C ASP A 60 1.15 3.87 8.12
N LEU A 61 0.00 4.42 8.51
CA LEU A 61 -0.23 5.85 8.67
C LEU A 61 0.28 6.40 10.01
N ALA A 62 0.65 5.54 10.96
CA ALA A 62 1.08 5.95 12.29
C ALA A 62 2.37 6.80 12.30
N GLY A 63 3.18 6.70 11.23
CA GLY A 63 4.34 7.54 10.99
C GLY A 63 4.03 8.92 10.41
N GLY A 64 2.76 9.23 10.14
CA GLY A 64 2.28 10.44 9.48
C GLY A 64 2.10 10.29 7.97
N ILE A 65 1.05 10.90 7.40
CA ILE A 65 0.75 10.78 5.97
C ILE A 65 1.87 11.33 5.08
N ASP A 66 2.49 12.44 5.49
CA ASP A 66 3.58 13.06 4.74
C ASP A 66 4.84 12.19 4.72
N TYR A 67 5.09 11.44 5.79
CA TYR A 67 6.17 10.45 5.82
C TYR A 67 5.91 9.37 4.79
N LEU A 68 4.71 8.77 4.76
CA LEU A 68 4.39 7.70 3.81
C LEU A 68 4.46 8.19 2.35
N VAL A 69 3.93 9.39 2.08
CA VAL A 69 4.02 10.03 0.75
C VAL A 69 5.48 10.30 0.34
N ARG A 70 6.34 10.73 1.27
CA ARG A 70 7.79 10.88 1.02
C ARG A 70 8.48 9.54 0.81
N ALA A 71 8.12 8.53 1.60
CA ALA A 71 8.70 7.19 1.54
C ALA A 71 8.39 6.53 0.20
N GLN A 72 7.15 6.61 -0.28
CA GLN A 72 6.75 6.11 -1.60
C GLN A 72 7.64 6.63 -2.74
N ARG A 73 8.05 7.91 -2.72
CA ARG A 73 8.90 8.47 -3.77
C ARG A 73 10.28 7.80 -3.86
N LYS A 74 10.68 7.07 -2.82
CA LYS A 74 11.95 6.35 -2.73
C LYS A 74 11.80 4.84 -2.95
N THR A 75 10.58 4.32 -3.08
CA THR A 75 10.32 2.90 -3.30
C THR A 75 10.33 2.54 -4.78
N ARG A 76 10.76 1.32 -5.10
CA ARG A 76 10.71 0.71 -6.44
C ARG A 76 9.43 -0.10 -6.66
N PHE A 77 8.56 -0.15 -5.66
CA PHE A 77 7.23 -0.74 -5.73
C PHE A 77 6.19 0.34 -5.38
N PRO A 78 4.99 0.27 -5.97
CA PRO A 78 3.91 1.19 -5.65
C PRO A 78 3.21 0.81 -4.33
N TRP A 79 2.80 1.82 -3.59
CA TRP A 79 1.83 1.68 -2.52
C TRP A 79 0.43 1.93 -3.09
N LEU A 80 -0.53 1.10 -2.70
CA LEU A 80 -1.86 1.06 -3.29
C LEU A 80 -2.92 1.42 -2.27
N SER A 81 -3.75 2.40 -2.63
CA SER A 81 -5.01 2.70 -1.94
C SER A 81 -5.89 3.56 -2.84
N MET A 82 -7.09 3.07 -3.15
CA MET A 82 -8.07 3.79 -3.95
C MET A 82 -8.96 4.72 -3.12
N ASN A 83 -9.07 4.48 -1.82
CA ASN A 83 -9.96 5.23 -0.92
C ASN A 83 -9.22 6.19 0.02
N LEU A 84 -7.88 6.21 0.01
CA LEU A 84 -7.09 7.19 0.75
C LEU A 84 -6.88 8.47 -0.09
N VAL A 85 -7.60 9.54 0.26
CA VAL A 85 -7.65 10.78 -0.53
C VAL A 85 -7.26 11.99 0.30
N ARG A 86 -6.83 13.06 -0.38
CA ARG A 86 -6.64 14.37 0.27
C ARG A 86 -7.97 14.92 0.75
N GLN A 87 -7.98 15.51 1.94
CA GLN A 87 -9.19 16.10 2.50
C GLN A 87 -9.68 17.32 1.70
N THR A 88 -8.75 18.08 1.10
CA THR A 88 -9.04 19.36 0.43
C THR A 88 -9.75 19.22 -0.92
N ASP A 89 -9.33 18.27 -1.75
CA ASP A 89 -9.81 18.11 -3.13
C ASP A 89 -10.31 16.69 -3.45
N ARG A 90 -10.30 15.79 -2.46
CA ARG A 90 -10.66 14.37 -2.58
C ARG A 90 -9.88 13.61 -3.66
N ARG A 91 -8.73 14.13 -4.10
CA ARG A 91 -7.89 13.40 -5.04
C ARG A 91 -7.11 12.29 -4.32
N PRO A 92 -6.94 11.12 -4.96
CA PRO A 92 -6.14 10.03 -4.40
C PRO A 92 -4.73 10.47 -4.03
N LEU A 93 -4.26 10.01 -2.86
CA LEU A 93 -2.88 10.21 -2.41
C LEU A 93 -1.93 9.14 -2.99
N PHE A 94 -2.48 7.98 -3.32
CA PHE A 94 -1.77 6.80 -3.79
C PHE A 94 -2.39 6.27 -5.08
N ALA A 95 -1.66 5.39 -5.78
CA ALA A 95 -2.23 4.73 -6.95
C ALA A 95 -3.38 3.79 -6.50
N PRO A 96 -4.53 3.78 -7.19
CA PRO A 96 -5.63 2.89 -6.81
C PRO A 96 -5.33 1.42 -7.13
N PHE A 97 -4.54 1.18 -8.17
CA PHE A 97 -4.17 -0.15 -8.65
C PHE A 97 -2.91 -0.12 -9.53
N ILE A 98 -2.36 -1.30 -9.78
CA ILE A 98 -1.48 -1.59 -10.92
C ILE A 98 -2.05 -2.73 -11.76
N ILE A 99 -1.63 -2.82 -13.02
CA ILE A 99 -1.79 -4.01 -13.84
C ILE A 99 -0.40 -4.53 -14.15
N THR A 100 -0.12 -5.76 -13.72
CA THR A 100 1.18 -6.44 -13.91
C THR A 100 0.98 -7.78 -14.59
N LYS A 101 2.07 -8.45 -14.98
CA LYS A 101 2.04 -9.80 -15.54
C LYS A 101 2.77 -10.77 -14.63
N THR A 102 2.18 -11.93 -14.41
CA THR A 102 2.82 -13.07 -13.74
C THR A 102 2.67 -14.29 -14.65
N GLY A 103 3.76 -14.66 -15.33
CA GLY A 103 3.70 -15.58 -16.47
C GLY A 103 2.93 -14.95 -17.64
N SER A 104 1.94 -15.66 -18.19
CA SER A 104 1.04 -15.15 -19.22
C SER A 104 -0.17 -14.38 -18.67
N THR A 105 -0.45 -14.46 -17.37
CA THR A 105 -1.62 -13.86 -16.73
C THR A 105 -1.41 -12.38 -16.44
N ARG A 106 -2.31 -11.51 -16.93
CA ARG A 106 -2.38 -10.10 -16.51
C ARG A 106 -3.17 -10.01 -15.21
N VAL A 107 -2.56 -9.48 -14.17
CA VAL A 107 -3.16 -9.35 -12.84
C VAL A 107 -3.31 -7.86 -12.51
N ALA A 108 -4.55 -7.44 -12.23
CA ALA A 108 -4.81 -6.15 -11.61
C ALA A 108 -4.68 -6.31 -10.10
N VAL A 109 -3.82 -5.54 -9.46
CA VAL A 109 -3.68 -5.47 -8.01
C VAL A 109 -4.23 -4.13 -7.55
N LEU A 110 -5.28 -4.15 -6.76
CA LEU A 110 -6.01 -2.99 -6.25
C LEU A 110 -5.70 -2.87 -4.75
N GLY A 111 -5.75 -1.64 -4.20
CA GLY A 111 -5.57 -1.43 -2.76
C GLY A 111 -6.74 -0.69 -2.13
N LEU A 112 -7.15 -1.12 -0.94
CA LEU A 112 -8.06 -0.41 -0.03
C LEU A 112 -7.41 -0.23 1.33
N THR A 113 -7.64 0.93 1.92
CA THR A 113 -7.29 1.20 3.32
C THR A 113 -8.50 0.98 4.20
N GLY A 114 -8.32 0.17 5.25
CA GLY A 114 -9.35 -0.07 6.27
C GLY A 114 -9.69 1.19 7.07
N ARG A 115 -10.67 1.07 7.95
CA ARG A 115 -11.08 2.17 8.84
C ARG A 115 -9.90 2.60 9.73
N VAL A 116 -9.56 3.89 9.70
CA VAL A 116 -8.54 4.47 10.59
C VAL A 116 -9.23 4.90 11.89
N PRO A 117 -8.92 4.28 13.05
CA PRO A 117 -9.50 4.66 14.33
C PRO A 117 -8.81 5.89 14.94
N GLY A 118 -9.57 6.68 15.70
CA GLY A 118 -9.02 7.71 16.58
C GLY A 118 -8.45 8.94 15.85
N PRO A 119 -7.63 9.75 16.55
CA PRO A 119 -7.12 11.01 16.04
C PRO A 119 -6.34 10.84 14.73
N ALA A 120 -5.65 9.72 14.46
CA ALA A 120 -4.94 9.52 13.19
C ALA A 120 -5.85 9.62 11.94
N GLY A 121 -7.16 9.37 12.06
CA GLY A 121 -8.14 9.60 10.98
C GLY A 121 -8.68 11.04 10.91
N ASN A 122 -8.26 11.94 11.81
CA ASN A 122 -8.85 13.25 12.06
C ASN A 122 -7.88 14.36 12.56
N THR A 123 -6.59 14.10 12.88
CA THR A 123 -5.68 15.06 13.53
C THR A 123 -4.69 15.73 12.60
N ASP A 124 -4.40 15.15 11.43
CA ASP A 124 -3.52 15.84 10.47
C ASP A 124 -4.32 16.72 9.52
N GLY A 125 -5.66 16.56 9.43
CA GLY A 125 -6.53 17.29 8.51
C GLY A 125 -6.21 17.14 7.02
N ASN A 126 -5.20 16.34 6.69
CA ASN A 126 -4.60 16.27 5.36
C ASN A 126 -5.18 15.15 4.49
N PHE A 127 -5.77 14.11 5.09
CA PHE A 127 -6.35 12.98 4.37
C PHE A 127 -7.66 12.51 4.98
N MET A 128 -8.44 11.80 4.18
CA MET A 128 -9.60 11.02 4.64
C MET A 128 -9.64 9.66 3.94
N VAL A 129 -10.34 8.72 4.56
CA VAL A 129 -10.61 7.39 3.99
C VAL A 129 -12.06 7.35 3.54
N LEU A 130 -12.28 7.30 2.21
CA LEU A 130 -13.61 7.16 1.65
C LEU A 130 -14.18 5.76 1.94
N PRO A 131 -15.51 5.61 2.06
CA PRO A 131 -16.15 4.30 2.04
C PRO A 131 -15.71 3.52 0.80
N TRP A 132 -15.32 2.27 0.99
CA TRP A 132 -14.81 1.45 -0.12
C TRP A 132 -15.88 1.23 -1.20
N GLN A 133 -17.16 1.23 -0.80
CA GLN A 133 -18.32 1.10 -1.70
C GLN A 133 -18.35 2.20 -2.75
N ASP A 134 -17.89 3.40 -2.40
CA ASP A 134 -17.94 4.58 -3.27
C ASP A 134 -16.88 4.54 -4.37
N VAL A 135 -15.81 3.76 -4.20
CA VAL A 135 -14.65 3.77 -5.10
C VAL A 135 -14.34 2.42 -5.74
N LEU A 136 -14.75 1.31 -5.12
CA LEU A 136 -14.38 -0.03 -5.59
C LEU A 136 -15.04 -0.36 -6.93
N ARG A 137 -16.34 -0.05 -7.09
CA ARG A 137 -17.09 -0.37 -8.31
C ARG A 137 -16.47 0.30 -9.54
N ASP A 138 -16.18 1.60 -9.44
CA ASP A 138 -15.58 2.38 -10.52
C ASP A 138 -14.14 1.95 -10.81
N THR A 139 -13.39 1.55 -9.78
CA THR A 139 -12.04 1.03 -9.94
C THR A 139 -12.04 -0.34 -10.63
N LEU A 140 -12.97 -1.24 -10.26
CA LEU A 140 -13.16 -2.53 -10.92
C LEU A 140 -13.53 -2.36 -12.40
N ALA A 141 -14.44 -1.43 -12.72
CA ALA A 141 -14.82 -1.14 -14.10
C ALA A 141 -13.62 -0.72 -14.98
N LYS A 142 -12.62 -0.03 -14.40
CA LYS A 142 -11.41 0.40 -15.13
C LYS A 142 -10.44 -0.74 -15.44
N VAL A 143 -10.48 -1.84 -14.69
CA VAL A 143 -9.50 -2.94 -14.82
C VAL A 143 -10.08 -4.22 -15.43
N ARG A 144 -11.41 -4.42 -15.38
CA ARG A 144 -12.07 -5.67 -15.77
C ARG A 144 -11.73 -6.16 -17.18
N ASP A 145 -11.56 -5.24 -18.13
CA ASP A 145 -11.30 -5.55 -19.55
C ASP A 145 -9.79 -5.57 -19.87
N ARG A 146 -8.94 -5.34 -18.86
CA ARG A 146 -7.49 -5.17 -19.00
C ARG A 146 -6.67 -6.22 -18.26
N ALA A 147 -7.31 -6.98 -17.37
CA ALA A 147 -6.69 -8.00 -16.56
C ALA A 147 -7.51 -9.29 -16.59
N ASP A 148 -6.81 -10.42 -16.50
CA ASP A 148 -7.40 -11.75 -16.48
C ASP A 148 -7.74 -12.18 -15.03
N MET A 149 -7.09 -11.55 -14.04
CA MET A 149 -7.29 -11.75 -12.61
C MET A 149 -7.26 -10.42 -11.87
N VAL A 150 -8.08 -10.30 -10.82
CA VAL A 150 -8.06 -9.17 -9.88
C VAL A 150 -7.66 -9.67 -8.50
N ILE A 151 -6.71 -8.99 -7.87
CA ILE A 151 -6.36 -9.13 -6.46
C ILE A 151 -6.68 -7.81 -5.77
N LEU A 152 -7.43 -7.88 -4.67
CA LEU A 152 -7.72 -6.72 -3.83
C LEU A 152 -6.93 -6.87 -2.52
N LEU A 153 -6.04 -5.91 -2.26
CA LEU A 153 -5.27 -5.76 -1.04
C LEU A 153 -6.00 -4.85 -0.06
#